data_AF-A0A659SC76-F1
#
_entry.id   AF-A0A659SC76-F1
#
_cell.length_a   1.000
_cell.length_b   1.000
_cell.length_c   1.000
_cell.angle_alpha   90.00
_cell.angle_beta   90.00
_cell.angle_gamma   90.00
#
_symmetry.space_group_name_H-M   'P 1'
#
loop_
_entity.id
_entity.type
_entity.pdbx_description
1 polymer ?
#
loop_
_entity_poly.entity_id
_entity_poly.type
_entity_poly.pdbx_seq_one_letter_code
_entity_poly.pdbx_strand_id
1 'polypeptide(L)'
;MSASQNKKKTLSLGLALIPVISMLLLLIIGYGIMGLRIEPLLLCSAAVAAGIAWWQGYCWEDIINSVVDKLAKAMPVIMILICVGGLIGTWMFSGTIPYMVYWGLKLISPEYILIAAFFLTSVVSVCTGTS
;
A
#
# COMPACT_ATOMS: atom_id res chain seq x y z
N MET A 1 -37.28 -5.02 16.73
CA MET A 1 -37.43 -3.72 16.03
C MET A 1 -36.71 -3.84 14.70
N SER A 2 -37.49 -3.76 13.63
CA SER A 2 -37.11 -4.00 12.24
C SER A 2 -36.38 -2.78 11.69
N ALA A 3 -35.12 -2.94 11.27
CA ALA A 3 -34.42 -1.96 10.46
C ALA A 3 -33.99 -2.64 9.16
N SER A 4 -34.77 -2.32 8.12
CA SER A 4 -34.59 -2.61 6.70
C SER A 4 -33.21 -3.11 6.29
N GLN A 5 -33.17 -4.39 5.88
CA GLN A 5 -32.09 -5.00 5.10
C GLN A 5 -32.09 -4.34 3.70
N ASN A 6 -31.53 -3.14 3.59
CA ASN A 6 -31.45 -2.42 2.33
C ASN A 6 -30.39 -3.10 1.44
N LYS A 7 -30.82 -3.63 0.27
CA LYS A 7 -29.94 -4.21 -0.75
C LYS A 7 -28.83 -3.21 -1.09
N LYS A 8 -27.65 -3.37 -0.50
CA LYS A 8 -26.46 -2.56 -0.81
C LYS A 8 -26.18 -2.70 -2.32
N LYS A 9 -26.26 -1.59 -3.05
CA LYS A 9 -26.09 -1.54 -4.51
C LYS A 9 -24.74 -2.17 -4.86
N THR A 10 -24.74 -3.23 -5.66
CA THR A 10 -23.50 -3.82 -6.19
C THR A 10 -22.73 -2.75 -6.95
N LEU A 11 -21.44 -2.59 -6.66
CA LEU A 11 -20.59 -1.63 -7.35
C LEU A 11 -20.60 -1.95 -8.84
N SER A 12 -21.10 -1.01 -9.65
CA SER A 12 -20.71 -0.96 -11.04
C SER A 12 -19.23 -0.59 -11.10
N LEU A 13 -18.46 -1.27 -11.96
CA LEU A 13 -17.04 -0.98 -12.18
C LEU A 13 -16.79 0.52 -12.44
N GLY A 14 -17.73 1.19 -13.11
CA GLY A 14 -17.67 2.62 -13.35
C GLY A 14 -17.70 3.48 -12.08
N LEU A 15 -18.46 3.08 -11.06
CA LEU A 15 -18.51 3.78 -9.76
C LEU A 15 -17.25 3.56 -8.92
N ALA A 16 -16.65 2.36 -9.02
CA ALA A 16 -15.41 2.03 -8.31
C ALA A 16 -14.20 2.84 -8.81
N LEU A 17 -14.24 3.30 -10.06
CA LEU A 17 -13.18 4.08 -10.69
C LEU A 17 -13.14 5.54 -10.19
N ILE A 18 -14.28 6.09 -9.76
CA ILE A 18 -14.42 7.51 -9.43
C ILE A 18 -13.49 7.93 -8.27
N PRO A 19 -13.42 7.20 -7.13
CA PRO A 19 -12.49 7.54 -6.05
C PRO A 19 -11.01 7.48 -6.47
N VAL A 20 -10.66 6.52 -7.34
CA VAL A 20 -9.27 6.36 -7.81
C VAL A 20 -8.88 7.50 -8.74
N ILE A 21 -9.76 7.86 -9.68
CA ILE A 21 -9.55 8.98 -10.59
C ILE A 21 -9.53 10.31 -9.83
N SER A 22 -10.44 10.50 -8.87
CA SER A 22 -10.47 11.73 -8.07
C SER A 22 -9.19 11.89 -7.26
N MET A 23 -8.67 10.80 -6.66
CA MET A 23 -7.38 10.80 -5.98
C MET A 23 -6.25 11.19 -6.94
N LEU A 24 -6.14 10.52 -8.09
CA LEU A 24 -5.09 10.80 -9.08
C LEU A 24 -5.13 12.25 -9.59
N LEU A 25 -6.31 12.76 -9.93
CA LEU A 25 -6.46 14.15 -10.40
C LEU A 25 -6.07 15.15 -9.32
N LEU A 26 -6.49 14.94 -8.07
CA LEU A 26 -6.14 15.84 -6.96
C LEU A 26 -4.62 15.83 -6.70
N LEU A 27 -3.96 14.67 -6.74
CA LEU A 27 -2.50 14.58 -6.60
C LEU A 27 -1.77 15.21 -7.79
N ILE A 28 -2.13 14.87 -9.03
CA ILE A 28 -1.43 15.36 -10.22
C ILE A 28 -1.59 16.89 -10.35
N ILE A 29 -2.81 17.40 -10.21
CA ILE A 29 -3.10 18.83 -10.39
C ILE A 29 -2.68 19.61 -9.14
N GLY A 30 -3.11 19.17 -7.96
CA GLY A 30 -2.89 19.90 -6.72
C GLY A 30 -1.43 19.88 -6.28
N TYR A 31 -0.80 18.70 -6.21
CA TYR A 31 0.61 18.61 -5.82
C TYR A 31 1.53 18.91 -7.01
N GLY A 32 1.27 18.31 -8.17
CA GLY A 32 2.17 18.41 -9.32
C GLY A 32 2.21 19.78 -10.00
N ILE A 33 1.07 20.48 -10.12
CA ILE A 33 0.99 21.78 -10.82
C ILE A 33 0.91 22.94 -9.84
N MET A 34 0.03 22.85 -8.84
CA MET A 34 -0.22 23.94 -7.89
C MET A 34 0.74 23.96 -6.69
N GLY A 35 1.56 22.92 -6.51
CA GLY A 35 2.50 22.84 -5.39
C GLY A 35 1.83 22.77 -4.01
N LEU A 36 0.56 22.34 -3.94
CA LEU A 36 -0.14 22.17 -2.67
C LEU A 36 0.42 20.97 -1.89
N ARG A 37 0.29 21.05 -0.57
CA ARG A 37 0.61 19.95 0.35
C ARG A 37 -0.25 18.71 0.07
N ILE A 38 0.33 17.52 0.17
CA ILE A 38 -0.34 16.25 -0.18
C ILE A 38 -1.42 15.88 0.84
N GLU A 39 -1.22 16.22 2.11
CA GLU A 39 -2.10 15.88 3.22
C GLU A 39 -3.54 16.39 3.04
N PRO A 40 -3.80 17.70 2.77
CA PRO A 40 -5.15 18.18 2.52
C PRO A 40 -5.77 17.58 1.24
N LEU A 41 -4.97 17.31 0.21
CA LEU A 41 -5.44 16.69 -1.03
C LEU A 41 -5.98 15.28 -0.80
N LEU A 42 -5.26 14.48 -0.01
CA LEU A 42 -5.71 13.13 0.37
C LEU A 42 -6.98 13.17 1.22
N LEU A 43 -7.10 14.13 2.13
CA LEU A 43 -8.33 14.34 2.90
C LEU A 43 -9.52 14.71 1.99
N CYS A 44 -9.32 15.59 1.02
CA CYS A 44 -10.35 15.92 0.02
C CYS A 44 -10.76 14.70 -0.81
N SER A 45 -9.78 13.89 -1.27
CA SER A 45 -10.06 12.64 -1.99
C SER A 45 -10.85 11.65 -1.13
N ALA A 46 -10.48 11.49 0.14
CA ALA A 46 -11.21 10.65 1.09
C ALA A 46 -12.64 11.15 1.31
N ALA A 47 -12.87 12.47 1.34
CA ALA A 47 -14.21 13.05 1.43
C ALA A 47 -15.05 12.72 0.19
N VAL A 48 -14.47 12.76 -1.02
CA VAL A 48 -15.15 12.32 -2.25
C VAL A 48 -15.52 10.84 -2.18
N ALA A 49 -14.59 9.98 -1.73
CA ALA A 49 -14.84 8.55 -1.56
C ALA A 49 -15.95 8.28 -0.53
N ALA A 50 -15.94 8.99 0.60
CA ALA A 50 -16.96 8.89 1.62
C ALA A 50 -18.34 9.37 1.12
N GLY A 51 -18.38 10.43 0.31
CA GLY A 51 -19.61 10.92 -0.32
C GLY A 51 -20.23 9.90 -1.27
N ILE A 52 -19.40 9.19 -2.06
CA ILE A 52 -19.87 8.12 -2.95
C ILE A 52 -20.38 6.92 -2.13
N ALA A 53 -19.68 6.53 -1.08
CA ALA A 53 -20.12 5.46 -0.18
C ALA A 53 -21.46 5.82 0.48
N TRP A 54 -21.62 7.06 0.93
CA TRP A 54 -22.88 7.52 1.50
C TRP A 54 -24.02 7.50 0.46
N TRP A 55 -23.78 7.96 -0.77
CA TRP A 55 -24.75 7.88 -1.87
C TRP A 55 -25.16 6.44 -2.22
N GLN A 56 -24.27 5.47 -2.00
CA GLN A 56 -24.54 4.05 -2.21
C GLN A 56 -25.35 3.40 -1.06
N GLY A 57 -25.67 4.17 -0.01
CA GLY A 57 -26.49 3.74 1.11
C GLY A 57 -25.71 3.21 2.31
N TYR A 58 -24.39 3.42 2.37
CA TYR A 58 -23.61 3.13 3.57
C TYR A 58 -23.81 4.23 4.62
N CYS A 59 -24.02 3.83 5.86
CA CYS A 59 -24.09 4.76 6.98
C CYS A 59 -22.68 5.27 7.35
N TRP A 60 -22.61 6.42 8.02
CA TRP A 60 -21.35 6.98 8.51
C TRP A 60 -20.56 6.00 9.38
N GLU A 61 -21.27 5.25 10.25
CA GLU A 61 -20.70 4.20 11.08
C GLU A 61 -20.08 3.07 10.25
N ASP A 62 -20.73 2.65 9.16
CA ASP A 62 -20.18 1.62 8.26
C ASP A 62 -18.85 2.09 7.63
N ILE A 63 -18.78 3.36 7.24
CA ILE A 63 -17.59 3.95 6.60
C ILE A 63 -16.44 4.00 7.61
N ILE A 64 -16.67 4.53 8.82
CA ILE A 64 -15.64 4.60 9.87
C ILE A 64 -15.17 3.20 10.27
N ASN A 65 -16.09 2.28 10.51
CA ASN A 65 -15.74 0.91 10.91
C ASN A 65 -14.89 0.22 9.83
N SER A 66 -15.19 0.46 8.55
CA SER A 66 -14.39 -0.05 7.43
C SER A 66 -12.99 0.54 7.38
N VAL A 67 -12.83 1.84 7.71
CA VAL A 67 -11.51 2.48 7.81
C VAL A 67 -10.70 1.89 8.96
N VAL A 68 -11.31 1.75 10.14
CA VAL A 68 -10.66 1.20 11.32
C VAL A 68 -10.22 -0.25 11.08
N ASP A 69 -11.07 -1.09 10.48
CA ASP A 69 -10.73 -2.46 10.13
C ASP A 69 -9.56 -2.55 9.14
N LYS A 70 -9.52 -1.66 8.13
CA LYS A 70 -8.39 -1.58 7.19
C LYS A 70 -7.09 -1.14 7.87
N LEU A 71 -7.16 -0.17 8.78
CA LEU A 71 -6.00 0.25 9.58
C LEU A 71 -5.51 -0.88 10.48
N ALA A 72 -6.42 -1.59 11.16
CA ALA A 72 -6.09 -2.72 12.00
C ALA A 72 -5.41 -3.85 11.22
N LYS A 73 -5.86 -4.12 9.98
CA LYS A 73 -5.21 -5.08 9.07
C LYS A 73 -3.81 -4.66 8.62
N ALA A 74 -3.50 -3.36 8.60
CA ALA A 74 -2.17 -2.86 8.27
C ALA A 74 -1.18 -2.91 9.45
N MET A 75 -1.67 -2.94 10.70
CA MET A 75 -0.84 -2.93 11.91
C MET A 75 0.23 -4.04 11.95
N PRO A 76 -0.07 -5.31 11.63
CA PRO A 76 0.96 -6.36 11.62
C PRO A 76 2.09 -6.07 10.62
N VAL A 77 1.77 -5.52 9.45
CA VAL A 77 2.77 -5.17 8.43
C VAL A 77 3.68 -4.05 8.93
N ILE A 78 3.11 -3.03 9.58
CA ILE A 78 3.90 -1.94 10.18
C ILE A 78 4.87 -2.49 11.24
N MET A 79 4.42 -3.41 12.09
CA MET A 79 5.28 -4.05 13.10
C MET A 79 6.42 -4.84 12.45
N ILE A 80 6.15 -5.59 11.38
CA ILE A 80 7.18 -6.29 10.62
C ILE A 80 8.21 -5.31 10.05
N LEU A 81 7.76 -4.21 9.43
CA LEU A 81 8.65 -3.20 8.85
C LEU A 81 9.56 -2.56 9.90
N ILE A 82 9.06 -2.32 11.11
CA ILE A 82 9.88 -1.81 12.23
C ILE A 82 10.97 -2.82 12.62
N CYS A 83 10.60 -4.10 12.78
CA CYS A 83 11.55 -5.15 13.12
C CYS A 83 12.62 -5.34 12.03
N VAL A 84 12.21 -5.39 10.77
CA VAL A 84 13.11 -5.55 9.61
C VAL A 84 14.02 -4.33 9.48
N GLY A 85 13.50 -3.12 9.67
CA GLY A 85 14.31 -1.89 9.67
C GLY A 85 15.41 -1.92 10.74
N GLY A 86 15.07 -2.34 11.96
CA GLY A 86 16.04 -2.53 13.04
C GLY A 86 17.11 -3.58 12.70
N LEU A 87 16.69 -4.74 12.19
CA LEU A 87 17.58 -5.83 11.77
C LEU A 87 18.57 -5.37 10.70
N ILE A 88 18.09 -4.71 9.64
CA ILE A 88 18.93 -4.20 8.56
C ILE A 88 19.93 -3.17 9.12
N GLY A 89 19.48 -2.27 10.02
CA GLY A 89 20.35 -1.32 10.69
C GLY A 89 21.48 -1.98 11.47
N THR A 90 21.18 -3.00 12.29
CA THR A 90 22.19 -3.75 13.06
C THR A 90 23.17 -4.50 12.15
N TRP A 91 22.69 -5.10 11.05
CA TRP A 91 23.57 -5.80 10.10
C TRP A 91 24.43 -4.87 9.26
N MET A 92 23.95 -3.66 8.96
CA MET A 92 24.76 -2.62 8.34
C MET A 92 25.86 -2.16 9.29
N PHE A 93 25.54 -1.92 10.57
CA PHE A 93 26.52 -1.47 11.56
C PHE A 93 27.59 -2.53 11.88
N SER A 94 27.19 -3.79 12.01
CA SER A 94 28.12 -4.91 12.27
C SER A 94 28.93 -5.35 11.04
N GLY A 95 28.64 -4.80 9.86
CA GLY A 95 29.34 -5.13 8.62
C GLY A 95 28.89 -6.43 7.95
N THR A 96 27.87 -7.12 8.48
CA THR A 96 27.34 -8.37 7.91
C THR A 96 26.78 -8.16 6.50
N ILE A 97 25.91 -7.15 6.28
CA ILE A 97 25.41 -6.84 4.93
C ILE A 97 26.54 -6.41 3.98
N PRO A 98 27.43 -5.47 4.34
CA PRO A 98 28.59 -5.11 3.52
C PRO A 98 29.46 -6.31 3.12
N TYR A 99 29.71 -7.23 4.05
CA TYR A 99 30.49 -8.43 3.78
C TYR A 99 29.80 -9.37 2.77
N MET A 100 28.49 -9.59 2.93
CA MET A 100 27.70 -10.39 1.97
C MET A 100 27.69 -9.77 0.58
N VAL A 101 27.56 -8.44 0.47
CA VAL A 101 27.60 -7.75 -0.83
C VAL A 101 28.97 -7.87 -1.49
N TYR A 102 30.06 -7.66 -0.74
CA TYR A 102 31.42 -7.79 -1.26
C TYR A 102 31.66 -9.17 -1.87
N TRP A 103 31.27 -10.24 -1.17
CA TRP A 103 31.41 -11.59 -1.67
C TRP A 103 30.43 -11.92 -2.80
N GLY A 104 29.21 -11.40 -2.75
CA GLY A 104 28.22 -11.58 -3.83
C GLY A 104 28.71 -11.02 -5.16
N LEU A 105 29.29 -9.82 -5.15
CA LEU A 105 29.88 -9.18 -6.34
C LEU A 105 31.14 -9.89 -6.85
N LYS A 106 31.86 -10.61 -5.97
CA LYS A 106 33.03 -11.40 -6.38
C LYS A 106 32.63 -12.74 -7.00
N LEU A 107 31.51 -13.30 -6.60
CA LEU A 107 30.99 -14.59 -7.08
C LEU A 107 30.21 -14.45 -8.40
N ILE A 108 29.51 -13.33 -8.59
CA ILE A 108 28.62 -13.10 -9.73
C ILE A 108 29.27 -12.07 -10.67
N SER A 109 29.37 -12.40 -11.96
CA SER A 109 29.77 -11.40 -12.96
C SER A 109 28.73 -10.27 -13.03
N PRO A 110 29.15 -8.99 -13.07
CA PRO A 110 28.24 -7.84 -13.11
C PRO A 110 27.17 -7.90 -14.20
N GLU A 111 27.49 -8.52 -15.34
CA GLU A 111 26.57 -8.67 -16.48
C GLU A 111 25.35 -9.57 -16.16
N TYR A 112 25.47 -10.50 -15.22
CA TYR A 112 24.41 -11.48 -14.91
C TYR A 112 23.62 -11.14 -13.64
N ILE A 113 23.90 -10.01 -12.96
CA ILE A 113 23.27 -9.65 -11.69
C ILE A 113 21.74 -9.60 -11.80
N LEU A 114 21.19 -8.98 -12.86
CA LEU A 114 19.74 -8.84 -13.02
C LEU A 114 19.04 -10.19 -13.23
N ILE A 115 19.64 -11.07 -14.04
CA ILE A 115 19.10 -12.41 -14.30
C ILE A 115 19.14 -13.25 -13.02
N ALA A 116 20.26 -13.21 -12.28
CA ALA A 116 20.39 -13.90 -11.01
C ALA A 116 19.39 -13.39 -9.97
N ALA A 117 19.20 -12.06 -9.87
CA ALA A 117 18.23 -11.45 -8.97
C ALA A 117 16.79 -11.87 -9.31
N PHE A 118 16.42 -11.90 -10.59
CA PHE A 118 15.10 -12.37 -11.02
C PHE A 118 14.83 -13.81 -10.59
N PHE A 119 15.76 -14.73 -10.86
CA PHE A 119 15.57 -16.13 -10.47
C PHE A 119 15.54 -16.31 -8.95
N LEU A 120 16.45 -15.65 -8.23
CA LEU A 120 16.50 -15.75 -6.77
C LEU A 120 15.22 -15.20 -6.13
N THR A 121 14.76 -14.02 -6.55
CA THR A 121 13.52 -13.43 -6.03
C THR A 121 12.29 -14.25 -6.40
N SER A 122 12.26 -14.84 -7.61
CA SER A 122 11.18 -15.75 -8.02
C SER A 122 11.10 -17.00 -7.13
N VAL A 123 12.24 -17.67 -6.88
CA VAL A 123 12.29 -18.85 -6.01
C VAL A 123 11.89 -18.49 -4.57
N VAL A 124 12.45 -17.42 -4.01
CA VAL A 124 12.12 -16.98 -2.65
C VAL A 124 10.65 -16.59 -2.52
N SER A 125 10.07 -15.97 -3.54
CA SER A 125 8.64 -15.62 -3.59
C SER A 125 7.75 -16.86 -3.52
N VAL A 126 8.05 -17.89 -4.33
CA VAL A 126 7.33 -19.17 -4.29
C VAL A 126 7.44 -19.84 -2.92
N CYS A 127 8.63 -19.81 -2.30
CA CYS A 127 8.84 -20.39 -0.97
C CYS A 127 8.12 -19.62 0.15
N THR A 128 8.01 -18.29 0.04
CA THR A 128 7.40 -17.44 1.07
C THR A 128 5.88 -17.35 0.90
N GLY A 129 5.35 -17.67 -0.28
CA GLY A 129 3.91 -17.75 -0.55
C GLY A 129 3.17 -16.40 -0.50
N THR A 130 3.89 -15.28 -0.49
CA THR A 130 3.36 -13.91 -0.36
C THR A 130 3.06 -13.22 -1.69
N SER A 131 3.00 -13.98 -2.80
CA SER A 131 2.68 -13.47 -4.14
C SER A 131 1.28 -13.85 -4.59
#